data_AF-A0A2H0BB83-F1
#
_entry.id   AF-A0A2H0BB83-F1
#
_cell.length_a   1.000
_cell.length_b   1.000
_cell.length_c   1.000
_cell.angle_alpha   90.00
_cell.angle_beta   90.00
_cell.angle_gamma   90.00
#
_symmetry.space_group_name_H-M   'P 1'
#
loop_
_entity.id
_entity.type
_entity.pdbx_description
1 polymer ?
#
loop_
_entity_poly.entity_id
_entity_poly.type
_entity_poly.pdbx_seq_one_letter_code
_entity_poly.pdbx_strand_id
1 'polypeptide(L)'
;MEKNARAENKVAVYAEHYLNLIKYLKKEIMVLKKILRRCFVQEQKKFYGYGFSKNHLLKGITELLKNVPSNAIVVCESNSARLAIEPGLFIIIKNSSDKSIKDSCKQVYHFANKVIKSDGENWDFSPERIQFNNNKWALREKATAVILAGGKSLRMGEDKSLLQFNGKPLISVISSQLLPYFDEVIIGSNDSKKFKFLNLRVVHDIEENKGPLMGILSCLKASDSDVNFITACDIPFMNIPYIQDMLNMASDADIVMPVSGNNRYETL
;
A
#
# COMPACT_ATOMS: atom_id res chain seq x y z
N MET A 1 4.12 25.88 21.40
CA MET A 1 3.95 24.47 21.81
C MET A 1 5.15 23.70 21.28
N GLU A 2 6.11 23.40 22.14
CA GLU A 2 7.33 22.70 21.77
C GLU A 2 7.12 21.18 21.64
N LYS A 3 7.56 20.68 20.49
CA LYS A 3 8.12 19.36 20.17
C LYS A 3 7.26 18.12 20.50
N ASN A 4 6.59 17.66 19.43
CA ASN A 4 6.09 16.31 19.21
C ASN A 4 7.08 15.26 19.72
N ALA A 5 6.70 14.51 20.76
CA ALA A 5 7.35 13.24 21.02
C ALA A 5 7.02 12.31 19.83
N ARG A 6 8.03 12.00 18.99
CA ARG A 6 7.90 10.97 17.95
C ARG A 6 7.60 9.65 18.66
N ALA A 7 6.38 9.15 18.55
CA ALA A 7 6.06 7.77 18.87
C ALA A 7 6.53 6.93 17.66
N GLU A 8 7.84 6.78 17.53
CA GLU A 8 8.51 6.15 16.38
C GLU A 8 7.75 4.89 15.91
N ASN A 9 7.22 4.98 14.69
CA ASN A 9 6.79 3.91 13.76
C ASN A 9 5.85 2.79 14.25
N LYS A 10 5.43 2.76 15.52
CA LYS A 10 4.71 1.62 16.14
C LYS A 10 3.22 1.84 16.37
N VAL A 11 2.80 3.09 16.47
CA VAL A 11 1.42 3.45 16.77
C VAL A 11 0.71 3.79 15.47
N ALA A 12 -0.44 3.18 15.21
CA ALA A 12 -1.41 3.70 14.27
C ALA A 12 -2.56 4.37 15.04
N VAL A 13 -2.90 5.61 14.75
CA VAL A 13 -4.07 6.26 15.36
C VAL A 13 -5.21 6.21 14.34
N TYR A 14 -6.44 5.91 14.78
CA TYR A 14 -7.63 5.96 13.93
C TYR A 14 -8.73 6.82 14.55
N ALA A 15 -9.61 7.35 13.70
CA ALA A 15 -10.80 8.07 14.12
C ALA A 15 -12.06 7.38 13.57
N GLU A 16 -12.96 6.99 14.47
CA GLU A 16 -14.35 6.51 14.27
C GLU A 16 -14.61 5.13 13.60
N HIS A 17 -15.69 4.47 14.06
CA HIS A 17 -16.31 3.21 13.61
C HIS A 17 -15.37 2.06 13.18
N TYR A 18 -14.98 1.25 14.17
CA TYR A 18 -13.76 0.42 14.11
C TYR A 18 -13.94 -1.10 14.23
N LEU A 19 -15.15 -1.65 14.38
CA LEU A 19 -15.29 -3.06 14.79
C LEU A 19 -14.79 -4.09 13.74
N ASN A 20 -14.54 -3.68 12.50
CA ASN A 20 -14.08 -4.60 11.45
C ASN A 20 -12.59 -4.52 11.13
N LEU A 21 -11.90 -3.37 11.25
CA LEU A 21 -10.47 -3.26 10.88
C LEU A 21 -9.54 -4.17 11.73
N ILE A 22 -9.80 -4.27 13.04
CA ILE A 22 -9.01 -5.13 13.96
C ILE A 22 -9.07 -6.59 13.54
N LYS A 23 -10.23 -7.07 13.05
CA LYS A 23 -10.42 -8.46 12.64
C LYS A 23 -9.54 -8.83 11.44
N TYR A 24 -9.22 -7.86 10.58
CA TYR A 24 -8.45 -8.08 9.34
C TYR A 24 -6.94 -8.05 9.54
N LEU A 25 -6.45 -7.29 10.52
CA LEU A 25 -5.00 -7.11 10.69
C LEU A 25 -4.27 -8.37 11.22
N LYS A 26 -4.99 -9.44 11.61
CA LYS A 26 -4.53 -10.84 11.84
C LYS A 26 -3.13 -11.00 12.50
N LYS A 27 -2.72 -10.05 13.33
CA LYS A 27 -1.42 -9.99 14.04
C LYS A 27 -1.66 -9.47 15.46
N GLU A 28 -0.71 -9.70 16.36
CA GLU A 28 -0.76 -9.26 17.76
C GLU A 28 -0.86 -7.72 17.85
N ILE A 29 -2.06 -7.19 18.18
CA ILE A 29 -2.35 -5.74 18.15
C ILE A 29 -2.89 -5.26 19.50
N MET A 30 -2.29 -4.20 20.03
CA MET A 30 -2.74 -3.46 21.21
C MET A 30 -3.63 -2.28 20.83
N VAL A 31 -4.91 -2.26 21.22
CA VAL A 31 -5.85 -1.17 20.91
C VAL A 31 -6.09 -0.24 22.12
N LEU A 32 -5.85 1.06 21.96
CA LEU A 32 -6.02 2.15 22.93
C LEU A 32 -7.25 2.99 22.57
N LYS A 33 -8.36 2.90 23.32
CA LYS A 33 -9.59 3.69 23.06
C LYS A 33 -9.75 4.90 23.96
N LYS A 34 -10.28 6.00 23.42
CA LYS A 34 -10.58 7.22 24.18
C LYS A 34 -11.98 7.16 24.82
N ILE A 35 -12.01 7.15 26.16
CA ILE A 35 -13.17 7.44 27.03
C ILE A 35 -14.27 6.36 27.01
N LEU A 36 -13.98 5.24 27.68
CA LEU A 36 -14.83 4.60 28.71
C LEU A 36 -14.18 3.24 29.08
N ARG A 37 -13.47 3.24 30.21
CA ARG A 37 -13.16 2.08 31.07
C ARG A 37 -12.43 0.84 30.51
N ARG A 38 -12.21 0.63 29.22
CA ARG A 38 -11.51 -0.58 28.73
C ARG A 38 -10.66 -0.32 27.47
N CYS A 39 -9.36 -0.58 27.59
CA CYS A 39 -8.47 -0.81 26.44
C CYS A 39 -8.49 -2.31 26.14
N PHE A 40 -8.46 -2.69 24.86
CA PHE A 40 -8.58 -4.09 24.44
C PHE A 40 -7.37 -4.46 23.57
N VAL A 41 -6.65 -5.51 23.98
CA VAL A 41 -5.54 -6.10 23.24
C VAL A 41 -5.90 -7.55 23.04
N GLN A 42 -5.95 -8.03 21.80
CA GLN A 42 -6.26 -9.43 21.54
C GLN A 42 -4.95 -10.21 21.33
N GLU A 43 -4.61 -10.94 22.40
CA GLU A 43 -3.74 -12.13 22.50
C GLU A 43 -2.21 -11.97 22.47
N GLN A 44 -1.67 -11.31 23.51
CA GLN A 44 -0.94 -12.04 24.57
C GLN A 44 -1.49 -11.55 25.93
N LYS A 45 -1.68 -12.47 26.88
CA LYS A 45 -2.46 -12.34 28.13
C LYS A 45 -1.99 -11.26 29.12
N LYS A 46 -1.98 -9.96 28.77
CA LYS A 46 -1.89 -8.85 29.73
C LYS A 46 -2.72 -7.66 29.26
N PHE A 47 -3.72 -7.31 30.07
CA PHE A 47 -4.61 -6.17 29.86
C PHE A 47 -4.08 -4.99 30.65
N TYR A 48 -3.86 -3.85 29.99
CA TYR A 48 -3.50 -2.62 30.67
C TYR A 48 -4.55 -1.54 30.39
N GLY A 49 -5.36 -1.24 31.39
CA GLY A 49 -6.28 -0.12 31.35
C GLY A 49 -5.60 1.11 31.92
N TYR A 50 -5.38 2.13 31.09
CA TYR A 50 -4.88 3.42 31.55
C TYR A 50 -5.91 4.52 31.26
N GLY A 51 -6.29 5.25 32.31
CA GLY A 51 -7.09 6.46 32.21
C GLY A 51 -6.20 7.67 32.37
N PHE A 52 -6.14 8.54 31.36
CA PHE A 52 -5.41 9.81 31.43
C PHE A 52 -6.40 10.97 31.38
N SER A 53 -6.23 11.97 32.24
CA SER A 53 -6.91 13.25 32.08
C SER A 53 -6.38 13.95 30.82
N LYS A 54 -7.20 14.80 30.16
CA LYS A 54 -6.79 15.53 28.94
C LYS A 54 -5.45 16.25 29.10
N ASN A 55 -5.16 16.78 30.29
CA ASN A 55 -3.95 17.55 30.60
C ASN A 55 -2.69 16.67 30.76
N HIS A 56 -2.83 15.35 30.83
CA HIS A 56 -1.73 14.40 31.03
C HIS A 56 -1.63 13.35 29.91
N LEU A 57 -2.32 13.58 28.78
CA LEU A 57 -2.41 12.60 27.71
C LEU A 57 -1.03 12.26 27.11
N LEU A 58 -0.20 13.26 26.84
CA LEU A 58 1.16 13.07 26.33
C LEU A 58 2.00 12.21 27.29
N LYS A 59 2.12 12.65 28.56
CA LYS A 59 2.87 11.93 29.59
C LYS A 59 2.38 10.50 29.76
N GLY A 60 1.07 10.30 29.72
CA GLY A 60 0.43 9.00 29.82
C GLY A 60 0.76 8.07 28.66
N ILE A 61 0.64 8.55 27.42
CA ILE A 61 0.99 7.77 26.22
C ILE A 61 2.49 7.46 26.20
N THR A 62 3.35 8.43 26.53
CA THR A 62 4.81 8.21 26.56
C THR A 62 5.17 7.13 27.58
N GLU A 63 4.58 7.14 28.78
CA GLU A 63 4.86 6.14 29.81
C GLU A 63 4.33 4.75 29.44
N LEU A 64 3.15 4.70 28.82
CA LEU A 64 2.61 3.46 28.25
C LEU A 64 3.60 2.88 27.23
N LEU A 65 4.05 3.67 26.26
CA LEU A 65 4.92 3.21 25.17
C LEU A 65 6.27 2.67 25.65
N LYS A 66 6.79 3.13 26.80
CA LYS A 66 8.00 2.56 27.42
C LYS A 66 7.84 1.10 27.85
N ASN A 67 6.61 0.70 28.19
CA ASN A 67 6.29 -0.63 28.69
C ASN A 67 5.80 -1.59 27.58
N VAL A 68 5.72 -1.12 26.34
CA VAL A 68 5.25 -1.89 25.19
C VAL A 68 6.44 -2.58 24.53
N PRO A 69 6.38 -3.90 24.27
CA PRO A 69 7.43 -4.61 23.55
C PRO A 69 7.74 -3.95 22.20
N SER A 70 9.00 -3.97 21.78
CA SER A 70 9.45 -3.28 20.57
C SER A 70 8.82 -3.79 19.28
N ASN A 71 8.35 -5.04 19.26
CA ASN A 71 7.66 -5.70 18.15
C ASN A 71 6.12 -5.62 18.24
N ALA A 72 5.57 -5.06 19.31
CA ALA A 72 4.13 -4.98 19.49
C ALA A 72 3.52 -3.86 18.64
N ILE A 73 2.40 -4.17 17.98
CA ILE A 73 1.65 -3.21 17.18
C ILE A 73 0.71 -2.44 18.11
N VAL A 74 0.70 -1.11 18.05
CA VAL A 74 -0.23 -0.28 18.82
C VAL A 74 -1.20 0.41 17.89
N VAL A 75 -2.49 0.32 18.19
CA VAL A 75 -3.55 1.05 17.51
C VAL A 75 -4.25 1.94 18.53
N CYS A 76 -4.49 3.21 18.25
CA CYS A 76 -5.17 4.13 19.16
C CYS A 76 -6.36 4.83 18.50
N GLU A 77 -7.56 4.64 19.04
CA GLU A 77 -8.77 5.31 18.59
C GLU A 77 -8.97 6.63 19.35
N SER A 78 -8.39 7.72 18.87
CA SER A 78 -8.44 9.01 19.58
C SER A 78 -7.95 10.19 18.75
N ASN A 79 -8.88 11.10 18.39
CA ASN A 79 -8.51 12.39 17.78
C ASN A 79 -7.53 13.18 18.65
N SER A 80 -7.67 13.19 19.98
CA SER A 80 -6.72 13.93 20.82
C SER A 80 -5.39 13.21 21.02
N ALA A 81 -5.31 11.89 20.81
CA ALA A 81 -4.00 11.23 20.81
C ALA A 81 -3.16 11.75 19.66
N ARG A 82 -3.76 11.98 18.49
CA ARG A 82 -3.05 12.58 17.35
C ARG A 82 -2.53 13.99 17.64
N LEU A 83 -3.22 14.77 18.49
CA LEU A 83 -2.72 16.08 18.94
C LEU A 83 -1.56 15.99 19.94
N ALA A 84 -1.40 14.85 20.62
CA ALA A 84 -0.35 14.63 21.60
C ALA A 84 0.88 13.93 21.00
N ILE A 85 0.68 12.99 20.07
CA ILE A 85 1.74 12.18 19.48
C ILE A 85 1.66 12.17 17.95
N GLU A 86 2.82 11.97 17.32
CA GLU A 86 2.93 11.67 15.90
C GLU A 86 3.04 10.16 15.71
N PRO A 87 1.99 9.48 15.21
CA PRO A 87 1.99 8.04 14.99
C PRO A 87 2.74 7.67 13.69
N GLY A 88 3.13 6.40 13.57
CA GLY A 88 3.66 5.86 12.31
C GLY A 88 2.60 5.76 11.20
N LEU A 89 1.31 5.75 11.56
CA LEU A 89 0.19 5.82 10.64
C LEU A 89 -1.00 6.53 11.31
N PHE A 90 -1.64 7.45 10.63
CA PHE A 90 -2.87 8.09 11.08
C PHE A 90 -3.92 8.00 9.98
N ILE A 91 -5.03 7.34 10.25
CA ILE A 91 -6.11 7.19 9.27
C ILE A 91 -7.42 7.67 9.89
N ILE A 92 -8.26 8.28 9.08
CA ILE A 92 -9.61 8.67 9.49
C ILE A 92 -10.59 7.75 8.78
N ILE A 93 -11.49 7.12 9.54
CA ILE A 93 -12.55 6.29 9.00
C ILE A 93 -13.85 7.08 9.14
N LYS A 94 -14.53 7.34 8.03
CA LYS A 94 -15.80 8.07 8.00
C LYS A 94 -16.93 7.15 7.58
N ASN A 95 -18.10 7.35 8.20
CA ASN A 95 -19.32 6.75 7.65
C ASN A 95 -19.61 7.38 6.27
N SER A 96 -19.81 6.56 5.25
CA SER A 96 -20.12 7.01 3.89
C SER A 96 -21.41 7.83 3.80
N SER A 97 -22.38 7.57 4.68
CA SER A 97 -23.66 8.29 4.79
C SER A 97 -23.57 9.60 5.58
N ASP A 98 -22.54 9.76 6.43
CA ASP A 98 -22.38 10.94 7.27
C ASP A 98 -21.54 12.02 6.58
N LYS A 99 -22.22 13.08 6.15
CA LYS A 99 -21.57 14.25 5.55
C LYS A 99 -20.94 15.16 6.60
N SER A 100 -21.34 15.05 7.87
CA SER A 100 -20.81 15.87 8.94
C SER A 100 -19.42 15.40 9.39
N ILE A 101 -18.59 16.32 9.86
CA ILE A 101 -17.32 16.01 10.51
C ILE A 101 -17.37 16.64 11.90
N LYS A 102 -17.21 15.83 12.95
CA LYS A 102 -17.14 16.35 14.32
C LYS A 102 -15.97 17.32 14.46
N ASP A 103 -16.13 18.37 15.25
CA ASP A 103 -15.08 19.40 15.41
C ASP A 103 -13.76 18.84 15.92
N SER A 104 -13.82 17.81 16.78
CA SER A 104 -12.62 17.11 17.23
C SER A 104 -11.87 16.38 16.11
N CYS A 105 -12.57 15.91 15.07
CA CYS A 105 -11.97 15.27 13.91
C CYS A 105 -11.42 16.33 12.93
N LYS A 106 -12.13 17.45 12.73
CA LYS A 106 -11.66 18.57 11.89
C LYS A 106 -10.26 19.06 12.30
N GLN A 107 -10.01 19.15 13.61
CA GLN A 107 -8.72 19.60 14.16
C GLN A 107 -7.53 18.71 13.76
N VAL A 108 -7.78 17.43 13.48
CA VAL A 108 -6.73 16.47 13.12
C VAL A 108 -6.82 15.99 11.68
N TYR A 109 -7.82 16.42 10.93
CA TYR A 109 -8.13 15.91 9.60
C TYR A 109 -6.95 15.99 8.63
N HIS A 110 -6.25 17.13 8.64
CA HIS A 110 -5.10 17.41 7.79
C HIS A 110 -3.85 16.59 8.14
N PHE A 111 -3.84 15.87 9.26
CA PHE A 111 -2.73 14.98 9.61
C PHE A 111 -2.91 13.56 9.08
N ALA A 112 -4.06 13.21 8.51
CA ALA A 112 -4.36 11.85 8.10
C ALA A 112 -3.51 11.44 6.89
N ASN A 113 -2.85 10.29 7.00
CA ASN A 113 -2.22 9.61 5.86
C ASN A 113 -3.27 9.16 4.85
N LYS A 114 -4.44 8.70 5.31
CA LYS A 114 -5.58 8.33 4.45
C LYS A 114 -6.89 8.62 5.16
N VAL A 115 -7.89 9.02 4.38
CA VAL A 115 -9.30 9.05 4.83
C VAL A 115 -10.02 7.93 4.10
N ILE A 116 -10.59 7.01 4.87
CA ILE A 116 -11.30 5.83 4.38
C ILE A 116 -12.79 6.03 4.67
N LYS A 117 -13.66 5.78 3.69
CA LYS A 117 -15.11 5.76 3.88
C LYS A 117 -15.58 4.33 4.03
N SER A 118 -16.51 4.11 4.95
CA SER A 118 -17.16 2.82 5.17
C SER A 118 -18.64 3.01 5.45
N ASP A 119 -19.48 2.11 4.96
CA ASP A 119 -20.90 2.01 5.35
C ASP A 119 -21.12 1.05 6.55
N GLY A 120 -20.03 0.47 7.09
CA GLY A 120 -20.04 -0.55 8.14
C GLY A 120 -19.80 -1.98 7.62
N GLU A 121 -20.10 -2.23 6.34
CA GLU A 121 -19.88 -3.52 5.67
C GLU A 121 -18.76 -3.41 4.63
N ASN A 122 -18.86 -2.40 3.77
CA ASN A 122 -17.94 -2.09 2.68
C ASN A 122 -17.03 -0.91 3.04
N TRP A 123 -15.92 -0.83 2.31
CA TRP A 123 -14.89 0.19 2.47
C TRP A 123 -14.47 0.67 1.08
N ASP A 124 -14.20 1.97 0.92
CA ASP A 124 -13.57 2.49 -0.31
C ASP A 124 -12.06 2.21 -0.38
N PHE A 125 -11.51 1.62 0.69
CA PHE A 125 -10.14 1.15 0.80
C PHE A 125 -10.10 -0.18 1.53
N SER A 126 -9.41 -1.16 0.95
CA SER A 126 -9.34 -2.51 1.50
C SER A 126 -8.43 -2.59 2.74
N PRO A 127 -8.92 -3.00 3.91
CA PRO A 127 -8.14 -3.08 5.15
C PRO A 127 -6.82 -3.86 5.06
N GLU A 128 -6.76 -4.91 4.23
CA GLU A 128 -5.56 -5.74 4.01
C GLU A 128 -4.38 -5.00 3.37
N ARG A 129 -4.64 -3.80 2.84
CA ARG A 129 -3.61 -2.90 2.30
C ARG A 129 -2.87 -2.14 3.40
N ILE A 130 -3.36 -2.18 4.63
CA ILE A 130 -2.65 -1.64 5.79
C ILE A 130 -1.70 -2.74 6.27
N GLN A 131 -0.41 -2.53 6.07
CA GLN A 131 0.61 -3.50 6.43
C GLN A 131 1.50 -2.97 7.55
N PHE A 132 2.02 -3.90 8.35
CA PHE A 132 3.05 -3.64 9.33
C PHE A 132 4.22 -4.59 9.08
N ASN A 133 5.28 -4.05 8.48
CA ASN A 133 6.47 -4.77 8.04
C ASN A 133 7.72 -4.01 8.51
N ASN A 134 8.78 -4.72 8.91
CA ASN A 134 10.05 -4.10 9.37
C ASN A 134 9.87 -3.00 10.44
N ASN A 135 8.94 -3.22 11.40
CA ASN A 135 8.56 -2.26 12.43
C ASN A 135 8.06 -0.89 11.91
N LYS A 136 7.48 -0.86 10.70
CA LYS A 136 6.88 0.32 10.09
C LYS A 136 5.49 -0.01 9.54
N TRP A 137 4.59 0.95 9.67
CA TRP A 137 3.32 0.92 8.96
C TRP A 137 3.52 1.31 7.51
N ALA A 138 2.80 0.65 6.61
CA ALA A 138 2.72 0.99 5.20
C ALA A 138 1.25 0.96 4.75
N LEU A 139 0.89 1.94 3.93
CA LEU A 139 -0.36 1.92 3.18
C LEU A 139 -0.03 1.50 1.75
N ARG A 140 -0.66 0.43 1.30
CA ARG A 140 -0.49 -0.03 -0.07
C ARG A 140 -1.62 0.51 -0.96
N GLU A 141 -1.27 1.37 -1.91
CA GLU A 141 -2.22 1.82 -2.93
C GLU A 141 -2.60 0.68 -3.90
N LYS A 142 -3.66 0.90 -4.69
CA LYS A 142 -3.94 0.03 -5.84
C LYS A 142 -2.76 0.09 -6.79
N ALA A 143 -2.32 -1.08 -7.23
CA ALA A 143 -1.20 -1.21 -8.12
C ALA A 143 -1.56 -2.09 -9.32
N THR A 144 -1.28 -1.57 -10.51
CA THR A 144 -1.35 -2.33 -11.76
C THR A 144 0.06 -2.70 -12.18
N ALA A 145 0.28 -3.97 -12.54
CA ALA A 145 1.50 -4.38 -13.21
C ALA A 145 1.31 -4.30 -14.73
N VAL A 146 2.29 -3.71 -15.40
CA VAL A 146 2.34 -3.53 -16.85
C VAL A 146 3.49 -4.36 -17.41
N ILE A 147 3.16 -5.36 -18.21
CA ILE A 147 4.15 -6.13 -18.97
C ILE A 147 4.22 -5.55 -20.38
N LEU A 148 5.31 -4.88 -20.71
CA LEU A 148 5.54 -4.36 -22.05
C LEU A 148 5.98 -5.51 -22.97
N ALA A 149 5.06 -5.92 -23.85
CA ALA A 149 5.24 -7.00 -24.82
C ALA A 149 5.05 -6.49 -26.26
N GLY A 150 5.20 -5.18 -26.46
CA GLY A 150 5.15 -4.49 -27.75
C GLY A 150 6.52 -4.03 -28.22
N GLY A 151 6.59 -3.64 -29.49
CA GLY A 151 7.81 -3.17 -30.13
C GLY A 151 8.24 -4.09 -31.28
N LYS A 152 8.75 -3.47 -32.35
CA LYS A 152 9.36 -4.22 -33.44
C LYS A 152 10.70 -4.72 -32.91
N SER A 153 10.82 -6.02 -32.64
CA SER A 153 12.06 -6.71 -32.28
C SER A 153 13.08 -6.72 -33.44
N LEU A 154 13.27 -5.57 -34.12
CA LEU A 154 14.09 -5.39 -35.31
C LEU A 154 15.56 -5.76 -35.07
N ARG A 155 16.02 -5.67 -33.83
CA ARG A 155 17.39 -6.02 -33.44
C ARG A 155 17.61 -7.51 -33.19
N MET A 156 16.55 -8.30 -32.99
CA MET A 156 16.67 -9.73 -32.67
C MET A 156 16.06 -10.68 -33.70
N GLY A 157 15.24 -10.19 -34.66
CA GLY A 157 14.65 -11.02 -35.70
C GLY A 157 13.55 -11.99 -35.23
N GLU A 158 13.43 -12.25 -33.92
CA GLU A 158 12.41 -13.11 -33.33
C GLU A 158 11.57 -12.40 -32.25
N ASP A 159 10.33 -12.88 -32.10
CA ASP A 159 9.37 -12.39 -31.15
C ASP A 159 9.65 -12.88 -29.72
N LYS A 160 10.34 -12.05 -28.93
CA LYS A 160 10.74 -12.37 -27.55
C LYS A 160 9.58 -12.73 -26.62
N SER A 161 8.40 -12.16 -26.85
CA SER A 161 7.31 -12.21 -25.86
C SER A 161 6.69 -13.59 -25.69
N LEU A 162 6.87 -14.49 -26.67
CA LEU A 162 6.45 -15.90 -26.61
C LEU A 162 7.62 -16.87 -26.52
N LEU A 163 8.83 -16.39 -26.22
CA LEU A 163 9.97 -17.27 -25.98
C LEU A 163 9.62 -18.29 -24.90
N GLN A 164 9.97 -19.55 -25.16
CA GLN A 164 9.69 -20.65 -24.26
C GLN A 164 10.74 -20.71 -23.16
N PHE A 165 10.31 -20.67 -21.91
CA PHE A 165 11.12 -20.92 -20.73
C PHE A 165 10.54 -22.12 -19.98
N ASN A 166 11.29 -23.22 -19.90
CA ASN A 166 10.84 -24.49 -19.33
C ASN A 166 9.47 -24.96 -19.88
N GLY A 167 9.27 -24.83 -21.19
CA GLY A 167 8.03 -25.26 -21.88
C GLY A 167 6.82 -24.35 -21.66
N LYS A 168 7.01 -23.15 -21.10
CA LYS A 168 5.97 -22.12 -20.97
C LYS A 168 6.41 -20.82 -21.64
N PRO A 169 5.49 -20.05 -22.27
CA PRO A 169 5.82 -18.70 -22.73
C PRO A 169 6.31 -17.83 -21.57
N LEU A 170 7.37 -17.07 -21.81
CA LEU A 170 8.03 -16.23 -20.80
C LEU A 170 7.06 -15.23 -20.16
N ILE A 171 6.20 -14.61 -20.98
CA ILE A 171 5.15 -13.72 -20.49
C ILE A 171 4.18 -14.40 -19.52
N SER A 172 3.91 -15.71 -19.66
CA SER A 172 3.10 -16.48 -18.71
C SER A 172 3.80 -16.68 -17.37
N VAL A 173 5.12 -16.88 -17.43
CA VAL A 173 5.96 -17.03 -16.23
C VAL A 173 5.98 -15.71 -15.46
N ILE A 174 6.12 -14.58 -16.16
CA ILE A 174 6.10 -13.25 -15.57
C ILE A 174 4.72 -12.92 -15.00
N SER A 175 3.65 -13.07 -15.79
CA SER A 175 2.31 -12.72 -15.33
C SER A 175 1.85 -13.54 -14.14
N SER A 176 2.18 -14.84 -14.10
CA SER A 176 1.84 -15.71 -12.96
C SER A 176 2.56 -15.34 -11.66
N GLN A 177 3.77 -14.77 -11.74
CA GLN A 177 4.49 -14.21 -10.58
C GLN A 177 3.87 -12.91 -10.08
N LEU A 178 3.27 -12.10 -10.96
CA LEU A 178 2.74 -10.77 -10.61
C LEU A 178 1.28 -10.83 -10.12
N LEU A 179 0.44 -11.69 -10.69
CA LEU A 179 -0.99 -11.80 -10.37
C LEU A 179 -1.32 -11.86 -8.86
N PRO A 180 -0.57 -12.58 -8.01
CA PRO A 180 -0.86 -12.61 -6.57
C PRO A 180 -0.59 -11.30 -5.83
N TYR A 181 0.19 -10.40 -6.43
CA TYR A 181 0.71 -9.20 -5.77
C TYR A 181 0.20 -7.90 -6.38
N PHE A 182 -0.58 -7.93 -7.45
CA PHE A 182 -1.12 -6.74 -8.11
C PHE A 182 -2.64 -6.83 -8.24
N ASP A 183 -3.30 -5.67 -8.20
CA ASP A 183 -4.76 -5.59 -8.37
C ASP A 183 -5.18 -5.91 -9.81
N GLU A 184 -4.32 -5.54 -10.75
CA GLU A 184 -4.46 -5.85 -12.17
C GLU A 184 -3.10 -6.15 -12.78
N VAL A 185 -3.06 -7.07 -13.74
CA VAL A 185 -1.90 -7.27 -14.63
C VAL A 185 -2.36 -7.04 -16.06
N ILE A 186 -1.75 -6.06 -16.74
CA ILE A 186 -2.04 -5.71 -18.12
C ILE A 186 -0.82 -5.94 -19.01
N ILE A 187 -1.10 -6.16 -20.30
CA ILE A 187 -0.08 -6.36 -21.32
C ILE A 187 -0.11 -5.16 -22.26
N GLY A 188 0.98 -4.42 -22.36
CA GLY A 188 1.15 -3.38 -23.37
C GLY A 188 1.58 -4.00 -24.69
N SER A 189 0.68 -4.09 -25.68
CA SER A 189 0.97 -4.60 -27.02
C SER A 189 -0.11 -4.25 -28.03
N ASN A 190 0.28 -4.12 -29.30
CA ASN A 190 -0.65 -3.89 -30.43
C ASN A 190 -1.20 -5.20 -31.04
N ASP A 191 -0.82 -6.37 -30.51
CA ASP A 191 -1.35 -7.67 -30.94
C ASP A 191 -2.09 -8.37 -29.79
N SER A 192 -3.40 -8.09 -29.67
CA SER A 192 -4.23 -8.75 -28.64
C SER A 192 -4.44 -10.24 -28.88
N LYS A 193 -4.48 -10.69 -30.15
CA LYS A 193 -4.80 -12.09 -30.46
C LYS A 193 -3.72 -13.01 -29.92
N LYS A 194 -2.48 -12.57 -30.01
CA LYS A 194 -1.30 -13.26 -29.52
C LYS A 194 -1.33 -13.59 -28.03
N PHE A 195 -1.93 -12.73 -27.20
CA PHE A 195 -1.94 -12.90 -25.75
C PHE A 195 -3.28 -13.41 -25.19
N LYS A 196 -4.24 -13.76 -26.05
CA LYS A 196 -5.59 -14.21 -25.65
C LYS A 196 -5.55 -15.38 -24.67
N PHE A 197 -4.57 -16.27 -24.77
CA PHE A 197 -4.41 -17.44 -23.91
C PHE A 197 -4.10 -17.10 -22.44
N LEU A 198 -3.64 -15.88 -22.14
CA LEU A 198 -3.36 -15.42 -20.77
C LEU A 198 -4.63 -14.95 -20.04
N ASN A 199 -5.71 -14.66 -20.78
CA ASN A 199 -6.92 -14.05 -20.23
C ASN A 199 -6.63 -12.74 -19.46
N LEU A 200 -5.68 -11.95 -19.96
CA LEU A 200 -5.32 -10.63 -19.41
C LEU A 200 -5.73 -9.52 -20.38
N ARG A 201 -5.97 -8.33 -19.83
CA ARG A 201 -6.27 -7.15 -20.64
C ARG A 201 -5.02 -6.75 -21.43
N VAL A 202 -5.18 -6.58 -22.74
CA VAL A 202 -4.13 -6.08 -23.63
C VAL A 202 -4.45 -4.63 -23.99
N VAL A 203 -3.52 -3.73 -23.71
CA VAL A 203 -3.61 -2.30 -23.98
C VAL A 203 -2.76 -1.97 -25.20
N HIS A 204 -3.40 -1.35 -26.20
CA HIS A 204 -2.75 -0.91 -27.43
C HIS A 204 -2.10 0.45 -27.22
N ASP A 205 -1.08 0.73 -28.03
CA ASP A 205 -0.51 2.07 -28.12
C ASP A 205 -1.57 3.05 -28.62
N ILE A 206 -1.66 4.22 -27.99
CA ILE A 206 -2.49 5.34 -28.46
C ILE A 206 -2.03 5.79 -29.86
N GLU A 207 -0.71 5.78 -30.07
CA GLU A 207 -0.08 6.03 -31.37
C GLU A 207 0.97 4.96 -31.64
N GLU A 208 0.74 4.09 -32.62
CA GLU A 208 1.71 3.04 -32.93
C GLU A 208 3.08 3.60 -33.38
N ASN A 209 4.13 2.79 -33.20
CA ASN A 209 5.49 3.08 -33.67
C ASN A 209 6.21 4.28 -33.02
N LYS A 210 5.76 4.71 -31.83
CA LYS A 210 6.39 5.78 -31.04
C LYS A 210 7.38 5.28 -29.97
N GLY A 211 7.68 3.98 -29.99
CA GLY A 211 8.65 3.34 -29.09
C GLY A 211 8.11 3.05 -27.68
N PRO A 212 8.95 2.59 -26.75
CA PRO A 212 8.53 2.08 -25.44
C PRO A 212 7.78 3.09 -24.57
N LEU A 213 8.13 4.38 -24.65
CA LEU A 213 7.47 5.43 -23.88
C LEU A 213 5.98 5.56 -24.25
N MET A 214 5.60 5.27 -25.49
CA MET A 214 4.19 5.27 -25.88
C MET A 214 3.43 4.08 -25.29
N GLY A 215 4.06 2.91 -25.23
CA GLY A 215 3.49 1.75 -24.55
C GLY A 215 3.26 2.03 -23.07
N ILE A 216 4.23 2.67 -22.41
CA ILE A 216 4.10 3.15 -21.02
C ILE A 216 2.93 4.14 -20.91
N LEU A 217 2.93 5.21 -21.70
CA LEU A 217 1.89 6.24 -21.66
C LEU A 217 0.48 5.65 -21.85
N SER A 218 0.34 4.73 -22.80
CA SER A 218 -0.94 4.09 -23.12
C SER A 218 -1.43 3.22 -21.97
N CYS A 219 -0.52 2.44 -21.37
CA CYS A 219 -0.84 1.62 -20.19
C CYS A 219 -1.16 2.46 -18.96
N LEU A 220 -0.42 3.54 -18.70
CA LEU A 220 -0.68 4.47 -17.61
C LEU A 220 -2.07 5.13 -17.75
N LYS A 221 -2.44 5.53 -18.97
CA LYS A 221 -3.78 6.10 -19.25
C LYS A 221 -4.92 5.09 -19.14
N ALA A 222 -4.64 3.80 -19.36
CA ALA A 222 -5.63 2.74 -19.31
C ALA A 222 -5.77 2.10 -17.92
N SER A 223 -4.82 2.33 -17.02
CA SER A 223 -4.79 1.78 -15.67
C SER A 223 -5.71 2.57 -14.74
N ASP A 224 -6.49 1.84 -13.93
CA ASP A 224 -7.32 2.44 -12.87
C ASP A 224 -6.56 2.62 -11.54
N SER A 225 -5.25 2.35 -11.54
CA SER A 225 -4.37 2.42 -10.37
C SER A 225 -3.44 3.62 -10.45
N ASP A 226 -3.29 4.35 -9.34
CA ASP A 226 -2.31 5.44 -9.21
C ASP A 226 -0.87 4.90 -9.29
N VAL A 227 -0.62 3.71 -8.74
CA VAL A 227 0.69 3.06 -8.77
C VAL A 227 0.75 2.06 -9.93
N ASN A 228 1.79 2.16 -10.75
CA ASN A 228 1.99 1.27 -11.88
C ASN A 228 3.42 0.72 -11.86
N PHE A 229 3.54 -0.60 -11.77
CA PHE A 229 4.82 -1.28 -11.91
C PHE A 229 5.01 -1.68 -13.37
N ILE A 230 6.13 -1.29 -13.98
CA ILE A 230 6.38 -1.53 -15.40
C ILE A 230 7.57 -2.46 -15.54
N THR A 231 7.42 -3.51 -16.35
CA THR A 231 8.48 -4.47 -16.66
C THR A 231 8.48 -4.85 -18.12
N ALA A 232 9.65 -5.20 -18.66
CA ALA A 232 9.77 -5.85 -19.95
C ALA A 232 9.26 -7.30 -19.89
N CYS A 233 8.95 -7.87 -21.06
CA CYS A 233 8.52 -9.26 -21.21
C CYS A 233 9.67 -10.29 -21.22
N ASP A 234 10.93 -9.87 -21.05
CA ASP A 234 12.12 -10.73 -21.09
C ASP A 234 12.86 -10.87 -19.75
N ILE A 235 12.21 -10.51 -18.63
CA ILE A 235 12.74 -10.64 -17.26
C ILE A 235 12.04 -11.82 -16.55
N PRO A 236 12.51 -13.09 -16.71
CA PRO A 236 11.82 -14.29 -16.19
C PRO A 236 11.67 -14.32 -14.67
N PHE A 237 12.63 -13.75 -13.94
CA PHE A 237 12.75 -13.92 -12.50
C PHE A 237 12.50 -12.59 -11.80
N MET A 238 11.29 -12.44 -11.27
CA MET A 238 10.88 -11.24 -10.57
C MET A 238 11.25 -11.37 -9.08
N ASN A 239 12.08 -10.47 -8.56
CA ASN A 239 12.34 -10.39 -7.13
C ASN A 239 11.13 -9.74 -6.44
N ILE A 240 10.14 -10.54 -6.08
CA ILE A 240 8.89 -10.06 -5.48
C ILE A 240 9.11 -9.23 -4.21
N PRO A 241 9.94 -9.65 -3.22
CA PRO A 241 10.24 -8.81 -2.06
C PRO A 241 10.75 -7.42 -2.46
N TYR A 242 11.66 -7.36 -3.43
CA TYR A 242 12.21 -6.09 -3.92
C TYR A 242 11.15 -5.22 -4.61
N ILE A 243 10.27 -5.83 -5.42
CA ILE A 243 9.15 -5.12 -6.06
C ILE A 243 8.19 -4.57 -4.99
N GLN A 244 7.90 -5.34 -3.94
CA GLN A 244 7.07 -4.87 -2.83
C GLN A 244 7.70 -3.69 -2.10
N ASP A 245 9.01 -3.70 -1.88
CA ASP A 245 9.73 -2.56 -1.31
C ASP A 245 9.62 -1.32 -2.20
N MET A 246 9.76 -1.48 -3.53
CA MET A 246 9.55 -0.38 -4.48
C MET A 246 8.12 0.17 -4.44
N LEU A 247 7.11 -0.70 -4.40
CA LEU A 247 5.70 -0.29 -4.30
C LEU A 247 5.43 0.50 -3.01
N ASN A 248 6.06 0.12 -1.90
CA ASN A 248 5.93 0.86 -0.65
C ASN A 248 6.56 2.26 -0.74
N MET A 249 7.70 2.39 -1.44
CA MET A 249 8.36 3.68 -1.67
C MET A 249 7.57 4.59 -2.62
N ALA A 250 6.75 4.02 -3.51
CA ALA A 250 5.99 4.78 -4.51
C ALA A 250 4.95 5.73 -3.89
N SER A 251 4.57 5.53 -2.62
CA SER A 251 3.63 6.40 -1.91
C SER A 251 4.15 7.83 -1.72
N ASP A 252 5.48 8.01 -1.72
CA ASP A 252 6.15 9.27 -1.41
C ASP A 252 6.97 9.83 -2.61
N ALA A 253 6.79 9.28 -3.82
CA ALA A 253 7.57 9.65 -5.00
C ALA A 253 6.79 9.53 -6.31
N ASP A 254 7.11 10.37 -7.30
CA ASP A 254 6.52 10.27 -8.64
C ASP A 254 7.01 9.03 -9.41
N ILE A 255 8.27 8.64 -9.21
CA ILE A 255 8.91 7.49 -9.86
C ILE A 255 9.86 6.81 -8.87
N VAL A 256 9.78 5.48 -8.80
CA VAL A 256 10.75 4.62 -8.10
C VAL A 256 11.47 3.77 -9.15
N MET A 257 12.80 3.82 -9.15
CA MET A 257 13.63 3.13 -10.15
C MET A 257 14.70 2.29 -9.48
N PRO A 258 14.93 1.04 -9.94
CA PRO A 258 16.04 0.25 -9.44
C PRO A 258 17.38 0.85 -9.88
N VAL A 259 18.38 0.75 -9.01
CA VAL A 259 19.75 1.17 -9.30
C VAL A 259 20.65 -0.04 -9.12
N SER A 260 21.37 -0.40 -10.18
CA SER A 260 22.39 -1.45 -10.15
C SER A 260 23.57 -1.04 -9.27
N GLY A 261 24.39 -2.01 -8.84
CA GLY A 261 25.55 -1.76 -7.96
C GLY A 261 26.59 -0.76 -8.50
N ASN A 262 26.54 -0.44 -9.79
CA ASN A 262 27.41 0.55 -10.44
C ASN A 262 26.75 1.93 -10.57
N ASN A 263 25.71 2.24 -9.80
CA ASN A 263 24.92 3.47 -9.88
C ASN A 263 24.25 3.72 -11.24
N ARG A 264 24.07 2.66 -12.03
CA ARG A 264 23.29 2.74 -13.27
C ARG A 264 21.84 2.43 -12.98
N TYR A 265 20.98 3.35 -13.39
CA TYR A 265 19.55 3.15 -13.44
C TYR A 265 19.21 1.99 -14.38
N GLU A 266 18.44 1.05 -13.89
CA GLU A 266 17.87 -0.02 -14.71
C GLU A 266 16.80 0.62 -15.61
N THR A 267 17.12 0.78 -16.89
CA THR A 267 16.12 1.07 -17.91
C THR A 267 15.40 -0.22 -18.23
N LEU A 268 14.06 -0.19 -18.24
CA LEU A 268 13.16 -1.29 -18.63
C LEU A 268 13.77 -2.36 -19.55
#